data_AF-A0A174SE22-F1
#
_entry.id   AF-A0A174SE22-F1
#
_cell.length_a   1.000
_cell.length_b   1.000
_cell.length_c   1.000
_cell.angle_alpha   90.00
_cell.angle_beta   90.00
_cell.angle_gamma   90.00
#
_symmetry.space_group_name_H-M   'P 1'
#
loop_
_entity.id
_entity.type
_entity.pdbx_description
1 polymer ?
#
loop_
_entity_poly.entity_id
_entity_poly.type
_entity_poly.pdbx_seq_one_letter_code
_entity_poly.pdbx_strand_id
1 'polypeptide(L)'
;MLEYKLKRYGIRFIKQEESYTSQCSPLSPKVEKRYAEPSKRKERGLYRDGNRTYNADAVGAYNILRKYHSVSGVKRELSVTGLKTPEIIKVAV
;
A
#
# COMPACT_ATOMS: atom_id res chain seq x y z
N MET A 1 -1.09 -21.25 3.46
CA MET A 1 -2.57 -21.23 3.54
C MET A 1 -3.20 -20.33 2.48
N LEU A 2 -2.84 -19.04 2.37
CA LEU A 2 -3.45 -18.12 1.40
C LEU A 2 -3.19 -18.52 -0.07
N GLU A 3 -1.93 -18.76 -0.44
CA GLU A 3 -1.53 -19.14 -1.80
C GLU A 3 -2.29 -20.36 -2.32
N TYR A 4 -2.44 -21.39 -1.49
CA TYR A 4 -3.24 -22.59 -1.80
C TYR A 4 -4.71 -22.27 -2.08
N LYS A 5 -5.34 -21.45 -1.22
CA LYS A 5 -6.74 -21.05 -1.40
C LYS A 5 -6.91 -20.26 -2.69
N LEU A 6 -6.03 -19.30 -2.96
CA LEU A 6 -6.06 -18.51 -4.19
C LEU A 6 -5.88 -19.39 -5.44
N LYS A 7 -4.95 -20.35 -5.40
CA LYS A 7 -4.71 -21.31 -6.49
C LYS A 7 -5.95 -22.13 -6.82
N ARG A 8 -6.73 -22.55 -5.82
CA ARG A 8 -8.01 -23.27 -6.03
C ARG A 8 -9.04 -22.46 -6.82
N TYR A 9 -8.98 -21.13 -6.76
CA TYR A 9 -9.84 -20.22 -7.51
C TYR A 9 -9.18 -19.65 -8.78
N GLY A 10 -8.00 -20.14 -9.17
CA GLY A 10 -7.27 -19.62 -10.32
C GLY A 10 -6.72 -18.19 -10.13
N ILE A 11 -6.63 -17.70 -8.89
CA ILE A 11 -6.11 -16.36 -8.58
C ILE A 11 -4.59 -16.44 -8.43
N ARG A 12 -3.88 -15.64 -9.23
CA ARG A 12 -2.41 -15.57 -9.21
C ARG A 12 -1.92 -14.88 -7.95
N PHE A 13 -1.10 -15.58 -7.16
CA PHE A 13 -0.44 -15.03 -5.97
C PHE A 13 1.01 -14.63 -6.29
N ILE A 14 1.37 -13.38 -6.01
CA ILE A 14 2.71 -12.84 -6.23
C ILE A 14 3.20 -12.21 -4.94
N LYS A 15 4.42 -12.56 -4.52
CA LYS A 15 5.10 -11.90 -3.41
C LYS A 15 5.88 -10.71 -3.95
N GLN A 16 5.80 -9.58 -3.26
CA GLN A 16 6.48 -8.35 -3.62
C GLN A 16 7.37 -7.90 -2.47
N GLU A 17 8.57 -7.40 -2.79
CA GLU A 17 9.53 -6.89 -1.79
C GLU A 17 9.03 -5.55 -1.21
N GLU A 18 8.97 -5.45 0.12
CA GLU A 18 8.23 -4.39 0.83
C GLU A 18 9.10 -3.26 1.41
N SER A 19 10.38 -3.16 1.06
CA SER A 19 11.22 -2.07 1.53
C SER A 19 10.58 -0.72 1.22
N TYR A 20 10.54 0.13 2.25
CA TYR A 20 10.04 1.51 2.23
C TYR A 20 8.53 1.68 1.96
N THR A 21 7.73 0.61 1.88
CA THR A 21 6.28 0.68 1.56
C THR A 21 5.47 1.40 2.63
N SER A 22 5.90 1.36 3.89
CA SER A 22 5.28 2.08 5.00
C SER A 22 5.84 3.49 5.23
N GLN A 23 6.88 3.87 4.48
CA GLN A 23 7.65 5.11 4.71
C GLN A 23 7.47 6.11 3.57
N CYS A 24 7.26 5.65 2.33
CA CYS A 24 7.05 6.54 1.19
C CYS A 24 5.62 7.07 1.15
N SER A 25 5.46 8.34 0.75
CA SER A 25 4.13 8.92 0.58
C SER A 25 3.40 8.26 -0.61
N PRO A 26 2.07 8.11 -0.55
CA PRO A 26 1.26 7.77 -1.72
C PRO A 26 1.48 8.71 -2.91
N LEU A 27 1.94 9.93 -2.65
CA LEU A 27 2.20 10.99 -3.63
C LEU A 27 3.66 11.04 -4.09
N SER A 28 4.57 10.31 -3.44
CA SER A 28 5.97 10.23 -3.86
C SER A 28 6.04 9.65 -5.28
N PRO A 29 7.01 10.03 -6.14
CA PRO A 29 7.11 9.49 -7.50
C PRO A 29 7.33 7.98 -7.54
N LYS A 30 8.12 7.44 -6.61
CA LYS A 30 8.44 6.01 -6.49
C LYS A 30 8.51 5.59 -5.03
N VAL A 31 8.48 4.28 -4.80
CA VAL A 31 8.68 3.66 -3.49
C VAL A 31 10.14 3.17 -3.42
N GLU A 32 11.03 4.08 -3.03
CA GLU A 32 12.48 3.84 -2.95
C GLU A 32 13.06 4.52 -1.71
N LYS A 33 14.25 4.08 -1.28
CA LYS A 33 14.96 4.63 -0.10
C LYS A 33 15.05 6.15 -0.10
N ARG A 34 15.27 6.76 -1.26
CA ARG A 34 15.44 8.23 -1.41
C ARG A 34 14.17 9.04 -1.09
N TYR A 35 13.00 8.40 -1.16
CA TYR A 35 11.69 9.03 -0.88
C TYR A 35 11.08 8.54 0.44
N ALA A 36 11.83 7.73 1.20
CA ALA A 36 11.36 7.14 2.43
C ALA A 36 11.43 8.17 3.56
N GLU A 37 10.29 8.43 4.19
CA GLU A 37 10.18 9.34 5.32
C GLU A 37 9.49 8.62 6.49
N PRO A 38 10.27 7.88 7.32
CA PRO A 38 9.72 7.06 8.40
C PRO A 38 8.84 7.83 9.38
N SER A 39 9.12 9.12 9.57
CA SER A 39 8.38 10.02 10.46
C SER A 39 6.95 10.31 10.00
N LYS A 40 6.57 9.98 8.76
CA LYS A 40 5.20 10.18 8.23
C LYS A 40 4.19 9.18 8.80
N ARG A 41 4.63 7.96 9.14
CA ARG A 41 3.81 7.03 9.92
C ARG A 41 3.86 7.48 11.38
N LYS A 42 2.73 7.94 11.91
CA LYS A 42 2.66 8.52 13.26
C LYS A 42 2.35 7.47 14.31
N GLU A 43 1.33 6.67 14.04
CA GLU A 43 0.87 5.60 14.93
C GLU A 43 0.14 4.51 14.10
N ARG A 44 -0.36 3.48 14.77
CA ARG A 44 -1.11 2.41 14.10
C ARG A 44 -2.34 2.99 13.41
N GLY A 45 -2.49 2.69 12.12
CA GLY A 45 -3.59 3.20 11.30
C GLY A 45 -3.43 4.65 10.83
N LEU A 46 -2.41 5.41 11.27
CA LEU A 46 -2.26 6.83 10.94
C LEU A 46 -0.97 7.13 10.15
N TYR A 47 -1.14 7.63 8.92
CA TYR A 47 -0.07 8.16 8.08
C TYR A 47 -0.34 9.62 7.72
N ARG A 48 0.64 10.51 7.91
CA ARG A 48 0.51 11.94 7.68
C ARG A 48 1.55 12.45 6.70
N ASP A 49 1.09 13.10 5.64
CA ASP A 49 1.92 13.75 4.62
C ASP A 49 1.50 15.22 4.46
N GLY A 50 2.26 16.12 5.09
CA GLY A 50 1.89 17.52 5.24
C GLY A 50 0.53 17.69 5.92
N ASN A 51 -0.42 18.31 5.20
CA ASN A 51 -1.80 18.53 5.66
C ASN A 51 -2.75 17.37 5.31
N ARG A 52 -2.25 16.29 4.71
CA ARG A 52 -3.05 15.13 4.31
C ARG A 52 -2.86 13.99 5.30
N THR A 53 -3.96 13.37 5.68
CA THR A 53 -4.00 12.20 6.54
C THR A 53 -4.54 11.02 5.75
N TYR A 54 -3.91 9.86 5.92
CA TYR A 54 -4.23 8.60 5.27
C TYR A 54 -4.26 7.46 6.30
N ASN A 55 -4.94 6.37 5.97
CA ASN A 55 -4.81 5.15 6.73
C ASN A 55 -3.45 4.48 6.44
N ALA A 56 -2.67 4.18 7.48
CA ALA A 56 -1.31 3.63 7.32
C ALA A 56 -1.29 2.27 6.61
N ASP A 57 -2.26 1.39 6.88
CA ASP A 57 -2.33 0.06 6.27
C ASP A 57 -2.73 0.17 4.79
N ALA A 58 -3.64 1.09 4.46
CA ALA A 58 -4.00 1.41 3.08
C ALA A 58 -2.80 1.98 2.30
N VAL A 59 -2.00 2.87 2.90
CA VAL A 59 -0.75 3.37 2.29
C VAL A 59 0.23 2.22 2.04
N GLY A 60 0.39 1.30 3.00
CA GLY A 60 1.24 0.13 2.85
C GLY A 60 0.82 -0.74 1.67
N ALA A 61 -0.45 -1.14 1.61
CA ALA A 61 -1.01 -1.93 0.52
C ALA A 61 -0.87 -1.24 -0.84
N TYR A 62 -1.15 0.07 -0.89
CA TYR A 62 -1.00 0.89 -2.09
C TYR A 62 0.45 0.92 -2.60
N ASN A 63 1.42 1.08 -1.70
CA ASN A 63 2.83 1.12 -2.07
C ASN A 63 3.38 -0.26 -2.49
N ILE A 64 2.86 -1.36 -1.96
CA ILE A 64 3.16 -2.72 -2.45
C ILE A 64 2.72 -2.86 -3.91
N LEU A 65 1.49 -2.44 -4.23
CA LEU A 65 0.97 -2.45 -5.60
C LEU A 65 1.82 -1.60 -6.54
N ARG A 66 2.24 -0.40 -6.09
CA ARG A 66 3.13 0.47 -6.87
C ARG A 66 4.49 -0.16 -7.16
N LYS A 67 5.10 -0.84 -6.19
CA LYS A 67 6.37 -1.56 -6.42
C LYS A 67 6.20 -2.69 -7.42
N TYR A 68 5.10 -3.44 -7.33
CA TYR A 68 4.80 -4.48 -8.31
C TYR A 68 4.72 -3.91 -9.73
N HIS A 69 4.01 -2.79 -9.94
CA HIS A 69 3.93 -2.12 -11.24
C HIS A 69 5.30 -1.61 -11.73
N SER A 70 6.13 -1.08 -10.82
CA SER A 70 7.47 -0.62 -11.18
C SER A 70 8.39 -1.75 -11.61
N VAL A 71 8.31 -2.93 -10.98
CA VAL A 71 9.17 -4.09 -11.30
C VAL A 71 8.65 -4.85 -12.53
N SER A 72 7.33 -4.95 -12.69
CA SER A 72 6.71 -5.66 -13.82
C SER A 72 6.74 -4.89 -15.13
N GLY A 73 7.10 -3.60 -15.13
CA GLY A 73 7.08 -2.73 -16.30
C GLY A 73 5.67 -2.35 -16.78
N VAL A 74 4.63 -2.80 -16.07
CA VAL A 74 3.23 -2.49 -16.38
C VAL A 74 2.92 -1.07 -15.92
N LYS A 75 2.91 -0.11 -16.86
CA LYS A 75 2.47 1.26 -16.59
C LYS A 75 0.97 1.27 -16.34
N ARG A 76 0.59 1.68 -15.13
CA ARG A 76 -0.81 1.86 -14.74
C ARG A 76 -0.92 3.14 -13.94
N GLU A 77 -1.88 3.98 -14.29
CA GLU A 77 -2.21 5.13 -13.48
C GLU A 77 -2.99 4.63 -12.26
N LEU A 78 -2.49 4.99 -11.07
CA LEU A 78 -3.06 4.57 -9.79
C LEU A 78 -3.59 5.81 -9.09
N SER A 79 -4.88 5.79 -8.77
CA SER A 79 -5.50 6.85 -7.99
C SER A 79 -5.20 6.67 -6.51
N VAL A 80 -4.99 7.80 -5.82
CA VAL A 80 -4.88 7.86 -4.35
C VAL A 80 -6.24 8.06 -3.67
N THR A 81 -7.33 8.14 -4.44
CA THR A 81 -8.70 8.25 -3.93
C THR A 81 -9.04 7.02 -3.09
N GLY A 82 -9.66 7.23 -1.93
CA GLY A 82 -10.04 6.16 -0.99
C GLY A 82 -9.01 5.83 0.09
N LEU A 83 -7.75 6.28 -0.02
CA LEU A 83 -6.74 6.03 1.02
C LEU A 83 -6.99 6.81 2.33
N LYS A 84 -7.81 7.87 2.28
CA LYS A 84 -8.07 8.76 3.42
C LYS A 84 -9.25 8.34 4.29
N THR A 85 -10.22 7.67 3.69
CA THR A 85 -11.55 7.42 4.27
C THR A 85 -11.77 5.91 4.34
N PRO A 86 -11.19 5.23 5.35
CA PRO A 86 -11.43 3.80 5.55
C PRO A 86 -12.87 3.58 6.02
N GLU A 87 -13.54 2.61 5.42
CA GLU A 87 -14.82 2.09 5.93
C GLU A 87 -14.55 0.92 6.88
N ILE A 88 -15.08 1.00 8.09
CA ILE A 88 -14.94 -0.05 9.09
C ILE A 88 -16.12 -1.00 8.94
N ILE A 89 -15.87 -2.17 8.37
CA ILE A 89 -16.87 -3.24 8.26
C ILE A 89 -16.65 -4.20 9.44
N LYS A 90 -17.65 -4.32 10.33
CA LYS A 90 -17.65 -5.37 11.35
C LYS A 90 -18.09 -6.69 10.71
N VAL A 91 -17.15 -7.59 10.51
CA VAL A 91 -17.38 -8.87 9.78
C VAL A 91 -17.75 -10.03 10.72
N ALA A 92 -17.81 -9.80 12.04
CA ALA A 92 -18.29 -10.78 13.02
C ALA A 92 -18.82 -10.10 14.29
N VAL A 93 -19.86 -10.70 14.87
CA VAL A 93 -20.31 -10.54 16.27
C VAL A 93 -19.66 -11.66 17.08
#